data_AF-A0A967T649-F1
#
_entry.id   AF-A0A967T649-F1
#
_cell.length_a   1.000
_cell.length_b   1.000
_cell.length_c   1.000
_cell.angle_alpha   90.00
_cell.angle_beta   90.00
_cell.angle_gamma   90.00
#
_symmetry.space_group_name_H-M   'P 1'
#
loop_
_entity.id
_entity.type
_entity.pdbx_description
1 polymer ?
#
loop_
_entity_poly.entity_id
_entity_poly.type
_entity_poly.pdbx_seq_one_letter_code
_entity_poly.pdbx_strand_id
1 'polypeptide(L)' 'QVAWLTSQGCKTLSIRMDHQSANAMAIAKFLEAHPKVKQVAYPGLESHPQHELSTRQATGYGAMAWFEVEGG' A
#
# COMPACT_ATOMS: atom_id res chain seq x y z
N GLN A 1 20.32 19.81 -11.47
CA GLN A 1 18.86 20.05 -11.46
C GLN A 1 18.09 18.96 -10.73
N VAL A 2 18.37 17.67 -10.97
CA VAL A 2 17.68 16.53 -10.32
C VAL A 2 17.67 16.61 -8.79
N ALA A 3 18.82 16.87 -8.16
CA ALA A 3 18.91 16.98 -6.69
C ALA A 3 17.99 18.06 -6.09
N TRP A 4 17.79 19.18 -6.81
CA TRP A 4 16.93 20.25 -6.34
C TRP A 4 15.46 19.86 -6.38
N LEU A 5 15.00 19.22 -7.47
CA LEU A 5 13.62 18.72 -7.59
C LEU A 5 13.31 17.62 -6.56
N THR A 6 14.24 16.69 -6.34
CA THR A 6 14.09 15.67 -5.29
C THR A 6 13.94 16.31 -3.91
N SER A 7 14.75 17.32 -3.58
CA SER A 7 14.64 18.06 -2.32
C SER A 7 13.29 18.76 -2.16
N GLN A 8 12.74 19.35 -3.24
CA GLN A 8 11.38 19.92 -3.20
C GLN A 8 10.32 18.84 -2.94
N GLY A 9 10.44 17.68 -3.58
CA GLY A 9 9.53 16.55 -3.37
C GLY A 9 9.60 15.95 -1.96
N CYS A 10 10.78 15.95 -1.33
CA CYS A 10 10.98 15.44 0.02
C CYS A 10 10.21 16.25 1.08
N LYS A 11 9.98 17.54 0.87
CA LYS A 11 9.27 18.42 1.83
C LYS A 11 7.86 17.93 2.16
N THR A 12 7.20 17.26 1.21
CA THR A 12 5.83 16.73 1.36
C THR A 12 5.79 15.21 1.37
N LEU A 13 6.93 14.54 1.53
CA LEU A 13 7.01 13.08 1.46
C LEU A 13 6.20 12.40 2.56
N SER A 14 6.27 12.90 3.80
CA SER A 14 5.54 12.32 4.94
C SER A 14 4.05 12.30 4.68
N ILE A 15 3.45 13.46 4.42
CA ILE A 15 2.01 13.59 4.18
C ILE A 15 1.56 12.76 2.97
N ARG A 16 2.36 12.71 1.90
CA ARG A 16 2.03 11.89 0.73
C ARG A 16 2.06 10.41 1.08
N MET A 17 3.02 9.95 1.88
CA MET A 17 3.11 8.55 2.26
C MET A 17 1.97 8.14 3.17
N ASP A 18 1.58 8.99 4.13
CA ASP A 18 0.45 8.73 5.02
C ASP A 18 -0.86 8.60 4.23
N HIS A 19 -1.14 9.56 3.33
CA HIS A 19 -2.31 9.52 2.47
C HIS A 19 -2.27 8.34 1.49
N GLN A 20 -1.12 8.05 0.90
CA GLN A 20 -0.96 6.91 0.00
C GLN A 20 -1.19 5.58 0.71
N SER A 21 -0.69 5.42 1.94
CA SER A 21 -0.91 4.21 2.74
C SER A 21 -2.37 4.08 3.15
N ALA A 22 -3.03 5.17 3.56
CA ALA A 22 -4.46 5.15 3.90
C ALA A 22 -5.33 4.78 2.69
N ASN A 23 -5.02 5.36 1.52
CA ASN A 23 -5.74 5.04 0.28
C ASN A 23 -5.48 3.60 -0.17
N ALA A 24 -4.24 3.12 -0.10
CA ALA A 24 -3.90 1.74 -0.44
C ALA A 24 -4.63 0.74 0.46
N MET A 25 -4.73 1.01 1.76
CA MET A 25 -5.52 0.20 2.68
C MET A 25 -7.00 0.17 2.30
N ALA A 26 -7.61 1.32 1.99
CA ALA A 26 -9.01 1.39 1.59
C ALA A 26 -9.28 0.62 0.29
N ILE A 27 -8.38 0.77 -0.70
CA ILE A 27 -8.45 0.04 -1.97
C ILE A 27 -8.26 -1.46 -1.75
N ALA A 28 -7.29 -1.86 -0.92
CA ALA A 28 -7.02 -3.26 -0.63
C ALA A 28 -8.22 -3.95 0.01
N LYS A 29 -8.87 -3.31 0.99
CA LYS A 29 -10.11 -3.81 1.61
C LYS A 29 -11.28 -3.90 0.62
N PHE A 30 -11.40 -2.91 -0.26
CA PHE A 30 -12.43 -2.94 -1.31
C PHE A 30 -12.22 -4.11 -2.27
N LEU A 31 -10.97 -4.32 -2.71
CA LEU A 31 -10.62 -5.40 -3.63
C LEU A 31 -10.77 -6.78 -2.96
N GLU A 32 -10.41 -6.91 -1.68
CA GLU A 32 -10.55 -8.16 -0.93
C GLU A 32 -12.01 -8.61 -0.80
N ALA A 33 -12.95 -7.66 -0.74
CA ALA A 33 -14.39 -7.95 -0.73
C ALA A 33 -15.00 -8.13 -2.13
N HIS A 34 -14.26 -7.86 -3.20
CA HIS A 34 -14.82 -7.82 -4.55
C HIS A 34 -14.90 -9.22 -5.18
N PRO A 35 -16.07 -9.68 -5.65
CA PRO A 35 -16.29 -11.08 -6.06
C PRO A 35 -15.49 -11.52 -7.30
N LYS A 36 -14.96 -10.57 -8.08
CA LYS A 36 -14.11 -10.85 -9.24
C LYS A 36 -12.61 -10.81 -8.93
N VAL A 37 -12.24 -10.63 -7.67
CA VAL A 37 -10.84 -10.58 -7.23
C VAL A 37 -10.56 -11.88 -6.50
N LYS A 38 -9.60 -12.64 -7.01
CA LYS A 38 -9.20 -13.93 -6.46
C LYS A 38 -8.30 -13.77 -5.24
N GLN A 39 -7.39 -12.80 -5.29
CA GLN A 39 -6.44 -12.56 -4.22
C GLN A 39 -5.98 -11.10 -4.20
N VAL A 40 -5.74 -10.57 -3.01
CA VAL A 40 -5.07 -9.28 -2.80
C VAL A 40 -3.84 -9.53 -1.92
N ALA A 41 -2.69 -9.00 -2.31
CA ALA A 41 -1.50 -8.92 -1.47
C ALA A 41 -1.24 -7.46 -1.10
N TYR A 42 -1.52 -7.14 0.15
CA TYR A 42 -1.18 -5.86 0.75
C TYR A 42 -0.68 -6.09 2.17
N PRO A 43 0.52 -5.61 2.57
CA PRO A 43 1.08 -5.86 3.89
C PRO A 43 0.20 -5.40 5.07
N GLY A 44 -0.71 -4.45 4.82
CA GLY A 44 -1.64 -3.96 5.83
C GLY A 44 -2.88 -4.83 6.04
N LEU A 45 -3.19 -5.78 5.15
CA LEU A 45 -4.31 -6.70 5.36
C LEU A 45 -3.90 -7.82 6.32
N GLU A 46 -4.81 -8.22 7.21
CA GLU A 46 -4.60 -9.36 8.12
C GLU A 46 -4.46 -10.69 7.36
N SER A 47 -5.02 -10.77 6.15
CA SER A 47 -4.87 -11.90 5.24
C SER A 47 -3.45 -12.04 4.67
N HIS A 48 -2.59 -11.03 4.80
CA HIS A 48 -1.23 -11.07 4.29
C HIS A 48 -0.32 -11.94 5.19
N PRO A 49 0.39 -12.95 4.64
CA PRO A 49 1.17 -13.91 5.44
C PRO A 49 2.24 -13.28 6.36
N GLN A 50 2.73 -12.09 6.00
CA GLN A 50 3.77 -11.37 6.74
C GLN A 50 3.25 -10.09 7.41
N HIS A 51 1.93 -9.95 7.61
CA HIS A 51 1.34 -8.76 8.22
C HIS A 51 1.98 -8.38 9.58
N GLU A 52 2.19 -9.37 10.46
CA GLU A 52 2.83 -9.15 11.76
C GLU A 52 4.28 -8.67 11.61
N LEU A 53 5.05 -9.27 10.69
CA LEU A 53 6.42 -8.86 10.41
C LEU A 53 6.48 -7.44 9.86
N SER A 54 5.61 -7.10 8.91
CA SER A 54 5.52 -5.75 8.34
C SER A 54 5.15 -4.71 9.40
N THR A 55 4.23 -5.03 10.31
CA THR A 55 3.83 -4.16 11.43
C THR A 55 4.99 -3.95 12.41
N ARG A 56 5.86 -4.95 12.61
CA ARG A 56 7.04 -4.83 13.47
C ARG A 56 8.19 -4.04 12.83
N GLN A 57 8.34 -4.12 11.51
CA GLN A 57 9.50 -3.56 10.81
C GLN A 57 9.25 -2.16 10.23
N ALA A 58 7.99 -1.77 10.01
CA ALA A 58 7.63 -0.51 9.36
C ALA A 58 6.61 0.28 10.17
N THR A 59 6.63 1.61 10.03
CA THR A 59 5.65 2.53 10.65
C THR A 59 4.38 2.70 9.80
N GLY A 60 4.30 2.02 8.66
CA GLY A 60 3.18 2.04 7.74
C GLY A 60 3.36 0.96 6.66
N TYR A 61 2.30 0.71 5.88
CA TYR A 61 2.25 -0.41 4.93
C TYR A 61 2.56 0.01 3.48
N GLY A 62 2.70 1.32 3.25
CA GLY A 62 3.04 1.89 1.94
C GLY A 62 1.88 1.92 0.96
N ALA A 63 2.19 2.36 -0.26
CA ALA A 63 1.23 2.65 -1.32
C ALA A 63 0.97 1.47 -2.28
N MET A 64 1.81 0.43 -2.20
CA MET A 64 1.82 -0.64 -3.19
C MET A 64 0.92 -1.79 -2.73
N ALA A 65 -0.05 -2.14 -3.56
CA ALA A 65 -0.88 -3.32 -3.42
C ALA A 65 -0.87 -4.10 -4.74
N TRP A 66 -0.85 -5.41 -4.65
CA TRP A 66 -1.00 -6.30 -5.80
C TRP A 66 -2.30 -7.09 -5.65
N PHE A 67 -2.95 -7.44 -6.76
CA PHE A 67 -4.15 -8.27 -6.75
C PHE A 67 -4.24 -9.10 -8.02
N GLU A 68 -4.95 -10.23 -7.94
CA GLU A 68 -5.24 -11.13 -9.05
C GLU A 68 -6.74 -11.10 -9.33
N VAL A 69 -7.11 -10.86 -10.59
CA VAL A 69 -8.51 -10.87 -11.06
C VAL A 69 -8.88 -12.29 -11.48
N GLU A 70 -10.12 -12.69 -11.22
CA GLU A 70 -10.67 -13.94 -11.75
C GLU A 70 -10.68 -13.89 -13.29
N GLY A 71 -9.88 -14.77 -13.91
CA GLY A 71 -9.79 -14.90 -15.37
C GLY A 71 -8.58 -14.24 -16.04
N GLY A 72 -7.76 -13.49 -15.30
CA GLY A 72 -6.51 -12.88 -15.80
C GLY A 72 -6.67 -11.45 -16.27
#